data_AF-A0A7I3ZCB3-F1
#
_entry.id   AF-A0A7I3ZCB3-F1
#
_cell.length_a   1.000
_cell.length_b   1.000
_cell.length_c   1.000
_cell.angle_alpha   90.00
_cell.angle_beta   90.00
_cell.angle_gamma   90.00
#
_symmetry.space_group_name_H-M   'P 1'
#
loop_
_entity.id
_entity.type
_entity.pdbx_description
1 polymer ?
#
loop_
_entity_poly.entity_id
_entity_poly.type
_entity_poly.pdbx_seq_one_letter_code
_entity_poly.pdbx_strand_id
1 'polypeptide(L)'
;MSRHTAASNRPALTVHPIGIPHLEHDANSPAGGKPGRASPPNSRIGAWFRLLKSTAANNNLLPEFEVTLEATHHGPWTEVPAMFVEIGSTEDYWRREDAAATVASVFMKGLGLDGDQAVGCWSEEIHAGEKVLLGIGGGHYAPRHTDIAQKDGVWVGHLLSGYSLLMSDPGANVKDYDKIEGTWKEAILEAVSATKRAFPGGEVVAHLDGKSFKAWQRNAITWFLGKKNIKVGKPGDFAP
;
A
#
# COMPACT_ATOMS: atom_id res chain seq x y z
N MET A 1 -12.09 4.19 8.63
CA MET A 1 -12.35 2.90 9.28
C MET A 1 -13.32 2.13 8.42
N SER A 2 -13.06 0.85 8.16
CA SER A 2 -13.90 -0.03 7.35
C SER A 2 -13.74 -1.48 7.82
N ARG A 3 -14.47 -2.40 7.21
CA ARG A 3 -14.43 -3.84 7.48
C ARG A 3 -13.61 -4.52 6.40
N HIS A 4 -12.70 -5.39 6.82
CA HIS A 4 -12.00 -6.29 5.92
C HIS A 4 -12.73 -7.63 5.84
N THR A 5 -12.87 -8.18 4.63
CA THR A 5 -13.36 -9.57 4.42
C THR A 5 -12.31 -10.36 3.65
N ALA A 6 -11.92 -11.52 4.18
CA ALA A 6 -10.95 -12.39 3.54
C ALA A 6 -11.44 -13.84 3.52
N ALA A 7 -11.25 -14.52 2.39
CA ALA A 7 -11.62 -15.94 2.24
C ALA A 7 -10.89 -16.87 3.22
N SER A 8 -9.74 -16.44 3.77
CA SER A 8 -8.99 -17.19 4.79
C SER A 8 -9.68 -17.20 6.16
N ASN A 9 -10.65 -16.30 6.39
CA ASN A 9 -11.29 -16.02 7.68
C ASN A 9 -10.30 -15.72 8.82
N ARG A 10 -9.04 -15.43 8.51
CA ARG A 10 -8.04 -15.12 9.53
C ARG A 10 -8.31 -13.72 10.10
N PRO A 11 -8.41 -13.57 11.43
CA PRO A 11 -8.52 -12.25 12.05
C PRO A 11 -7.32 -11.38 11.70
N ALA A 12 -7.59 -10.14 11.28
CA ALA A 12 -6.55 -9.21 10.89
C ALA A 12 -6.92 -7.77 11.26
N LEU A 13 -5.92 -6.99 11.62
CA LEU A 13 -5.99 -5.53 11.71
C LEU A 13 -5.10 -4.98 10.61
N THR A 14 -5.67 -4.21 9.70
CA THR A 14 -4.97 -3.85 8.47
C THR A 14 -4.95 -2.37 8.20
N VAL A 15 -3.97 -1.93 7.42
CA VAL A 15 -3.86 -0.56 6.91
C VAL A 15 -3.53 -0.62 5.41
N HIS A 16 -4.23 0.16 4.58
CA HIS A 16 -3.91 0.19 3.16
C HIS A 16 -4.29 1.49 2.44
N PRO A 17 -3.56 1.84 1.36
CA PRO A 17 -3.99 2.86 0.41
C PRO A 17 -5.23 2.42 -0.38
N ILE A 18 -6.02 3.38 -0.86
CA ILE A 18 -7.23 3.12 -1.65
C ILE A 18 -7.02 3.46 -3.12
N GLY A 19 -7.63 2.68 -4.00
CA GLY A 19 -7.57 2.90 -5.45
C GLY A 19 -7.69 1.63 -6.28
N ILE A 20 -8.04 1.80 -7.54
CA ILE A 20 -8.17 0.73 -8.54
C ILE A 20 -7.39 1.09 -9.81
N PRO A 21 -6.07 1.36 -9.70
CA PRO A 21 -5.27 1.86 -10.81
C PRO A 21 -5.05 0.84 -11.93
N HIS A 22 -5.41 -0.43 -11.69
CA HIS A 22 -5.25 -1.54 -12.61
C HIS A 22 -6.43 -1.75 -13.56
N LEU A 23 -7.57 -1.09 -13.32
CA LEU A 23 -8.73 -1.20 -14.19
C LEU A 23 -8.67 -0.18 -15.33
N GLU A 24 -9.19 -0.56 -16.50
CA GLU A 24 -9.44 0.36 -17.61
C GLU A 24 -10.44 1.44 -17.19
N HIS A 25 -10.35 2.65 -17.76
CA HIS A 25 -11.13 3.81 -17.31
C HIS A 25 -12.66 3.66 -17.42
N ASP A 26 -13.14 2.77 -18.30
CA ASP A 26 -14.55 2.45 -18.52
C ASP A 26 -15.01 1.17 -17.82
N ALA A 27 -14.12 0.48 -17.10
CA ALA A 27 -14.43 -0.75 -16.41
C ALA A 27 -15.44 -0.54 -15.27
N ASN A 28 -16.27 -1.55 -15.00
CA ASN A 28 -17.12 -1.55 -13.82
C ASN A 28 -16.29 -1.80 -12.55
N SER A 29 -16.58 -1.06 -11.47
CA SER A 29 -15.99 -1.31 -10.14
C SER A 29 -17.07 -1.49 -9.08
N PRO A 30 -17.49 -2.75 -8.82
CA PRO A 30 -18.53 -3.05 -7.83
C PRO A 30 -18.15 -2.66 -6.40
N ALA A 31 -16.85 -2.68 -6.07
CA ALA A 31 -16.31 -2.26 -4.78
C ALA A 31 -16.01 -0.74 -4.71
N GLY A 32 -16.56 0.03 -5.64
CA GLY A 32 -16.40 1.49 -5.72
C GLY A 32 -15.03 1.94 -6.23
N GLY A 33 -14.82 3.25 -6.24
CA GLY A 33 -13.60 3.89 -6.74
C GLY A 33 -13.74 4.40 -8.17
N LYS A 34 -12.67 4.95 -8.71
CA LYS A 34 -12.61 5.45 -10.09
C LYS A 34 -11.62 4.59 -10.88
N PRO A 35 -12.07 3.81 -11.88
CA PRO A 35 -11.20 2.93 -12.66
C PRO A 35 -9.99 3.66 -13.25
N GLY A 36 -8.83 3.02 -13.17
CA GLY A 36 -7.54 3.58 -13.60
C GLY A 36 -7.02 4.70 -12.69
N ARG A 37 -7.60 4.89 -11.50
CA ARG A 37 -7.21 5.94 -10.56
C ARG A 37 -6.85 5.42 -9.18
N ALA A 38 -5.94 6.14 -8.53
CA ALA A 38 -5.60 5.98 -7.14
C ALA A 38 -5.75 7.33 -6.40
N SER A 39 -6.31 7.28 -5.19
CA SER A 39 -6.32 8.46 -4.30
C SER A 39 -4.90 8.67 -3.78
N PRO A 40 -4.45 9.91 -3.50
CA PRO A 40 -3.18 10.09 -2.80
C PRO A 40 -3.16 9.24 -1.52
N PRO A 41 -2.12 8.45 -1.26
CA PRO A 41 -2.04 7.66 -0.03
C PRO A 41 -1.88 8.59 1.17
N ASN A 42 -2.49 8.29 2.31
CA ASN A 42 -2.23 9.06 3.52
C ASN A 42 -0.77 8.87 3.96
N SER A 43 -0.03 9.94 4.24
CA SER A 43 1.37 9.85 4.68
C SER A 43 1.56 8.98 5.91
N ARG A 44 0.50 8.82 6.70
CA ARG A 44 0.48 8.09 7.96
C ARG A 44 0.57 6.57 7.82
N ILE A 45 0.40 5.98 6.64
CA ILE A 45 0.27 4.51 6.47
C ILE A 45 1.37 3.72 7.19
N GLY A 46 2.65 4.05 6.95
CA GLY A 46 3.76 3.34 7.58
C GLY A 46 3.77 3.53 9.10
N ALA A 47 3.62 4.77 9.57
CA ALA A 47 3.65 5.08 10.99
C ALA A 47 2.44 4.50 11.75
N TRP A 48 1.25 4.51 11.14
CA TRP A 48 0.04 3.96 11.72
C TRP A 48 0.01 2.44 11.69
N PHE A 49 0.61 1.80 10.70
CA PHE A 49 0.85 0.36 10.74
C PHE A 49 1.71 -0.03 11.95
N ARG A 50 2.80 0.69 12.22
CA ARG A 50 3.66 0.47 13.40
C ARG A 50 2.91 0.75 14.70
N LEU A 51 2.13 1.84 14.76
CA LEU A 51 1.29 2.20 15.91
C LEU A 51 0.19 1.16 16.18
N LEU A 52 -0.45 0.64 15.13
CA LEU A 52 -1.45 -0.42 15.23
C LEU A 52 -0.83 -1.70 15.76
N LYS A 53 0.36 -2.08 15.26
CA LYS A 53 1.09 -3.27 15.71
C LYS A 53 1.45 -3.18 17.19
N SER A 54 1.98 -2.05 17.66
CA SER A 54 2.34 -1.87 19.07
C SER A 54 1.12 -1.79 19.98
N THR A 55 0.05 -1.10 19.54
CA THR A 55 -1.19 -0.97 20.32
C THR A 55 -1.92 -2.32 20.43
N ALA A 56 -1.97 -3.10 19.35
CA ALA A 56 -2.55 -4.45 19.36
C ALA A 56 -1.78 -5.41 20.29
N ALA A 57 -0.45 -5.32 20.30
CA ALA A 57 0.38 -6.09 21.23
C ALA A 57 0.09 -5.72 22.69
N ASN A 58 0.05 -4.42 23.00
CA ASN A 58 -0.22 -3.92 24.35
C ASN A 58 -1.63 -4.27 24.85
N ASN A 59 -2.58 -4.42 23.93
CA ASN A 59 -3.97 -4.79 24.23
C ASN A 59 -4.21 -6.31 24.14
N ASN A 60 -3.15 -7.13 24.06
CA ASN A 60 -3.22 -8.59 24.01
C ASN A 60 -4.04 -9.17 22.84
N LEU A 61 -4.08 -8.48 21.70
CA LEU A 61 -4.73 -9.00 20.49
C LEU A 61 -3.82 -9.93 19.68
N LEU A 62 -2.52 -9.98 20.00
CA LEU A 62 -1.56 -10.87 19.35
C LEU A 62 -1.39 -12.17 20.16
N PRO A 63 -1.21 -13.34 19.51
CA PRO A 63 -1.09 -13.56 18.07
C PRO A 63 -2.45 -13.83 17.38
N GLU A 64 -3.58 -13.62 18.07
CA GLU A 64 -4.91 -13.86 17.50
C GLU A 64 -5.08 -13.07 16.21
N PHE A 65 -4.96 -11.74 16.25
CA PHE A 65 -5.01 -10.88 15.08
C PHE A 65 -3.65 -10.76 14.40
N GLU A 66 -3.60 -10.96 13.09
CA GLU A 66 -2.47 -10.55 12.28
C GLU A 66 -2.52 -9.04 12.02
N VAL A 67 -1.43 -8.31 12.30
CA VAL A 67 -1.33 -6.89 11.94
C VAL A 67 -0.48 -6.77 10.67
N THR A 68 -1.08 -6.33 9.57
CA THR A 68 -0.42 -6.30 8.26
C THR A 68 -0.88 -5.15 7.37
N LEU A 69 -0.14 -4.86 6.31
CA LEU A 69 -0.58 -3.97 5.25
C LEU A 69 -1.40 -4.74 4.21
N GLU A 70 -2.25 -4.05 3.46
CA GLU A 70 -2.84 -4.59 2.24
C GLU A 70 -2.40 -3.81 1.00
N ALA A 71 -2.51 -4.47 -0.14
CA ALA A 71 -2.34 -3.87 -1.44
C ALA A 71 -3.34 -2.72 -1.66
N THR A 72 -3.01 -1.80 -2.56
CA THR A 72 -3.93 -0.77 -3.03
C THR A 72 -5.08 -1.42 -3.79
N HIS A 73 -6.28 -1.28 -3.24
CA HIS A 73 -7.48 -1.87 -3.83
C HIS A 73 -8.75 -1.10 -3.41
N HIS A 74 -9.82 -1.37 -4.16
CA HIS A 74 -11.18 -0.84 -4.04
C HIS A 74 -11.32 0.69 -3.87
N GLY A 75 -12.57 1.14 -3.80
CA GLY A 75 -12.93 2.54 -3.61
C GLY A 75 -12.91 2.99 -2.14
N PRO A 76 -13.28 4.26 -1.89
CA PRO A 76 -13.65 5.27 -2.88
C PRO A 76 -12.44 5.83 -3.64
N TRP A 77 -12.69 6.76 -4.55
CA TRP A 77 -11.65 7.64 -5.08
C TRP A 77 -11.87 9.06 -4.55
N THR A 78 -10.80 9.71 -4.11
CA THR A 78 -10.81 11.08 -3.58
C THR A 78 -9.53 11.82 -3.94
N GLU A 79 -9.61 13.15 -3.95
CA GLU A 79 -8.46 14.02 -4.21
C GLU A 79 -7.62 14.29 -2.96
N VAL A 80 -8.17 14.06 -1.76
CA VAL A 80 -7.44 14.24 -0.49
C VAL A 80 -6.71 12.96 -0.08
N PRO A 81 -5.56 13.05 0.62
CA PRO A 81 -4.85 11.87 1.11
C PRO A 81 -5.70 10.96 1.99
N ALA A 82 -5.77 9.68 1.63
CA ALA A 82 -6.67 8.72 2.27
C ALA A 82 -6.00 7.35 2.49
N MET A 83 -6.52 6.62 3.47
CA MET A 83 -6.18 5.23 3.76
C MET A 83 -7.36 4.57 4.48
N PHE A 84 -7.42 3.25 4.45
CA PHE A 84 -8.24 2.49 5.38
C PHE A 84 -7.39 1.95 6.53
N VAL A 85 -8.07 1.81 7.67
CA VAL A 85 -7.64 1.02 8.82
C VAL A 85 -8.84 0.14 9.14
N GLU A 86 -8.64 -1.17 9.12
CA GLU A 86 -9.74 -2.13 9.12
C GLU A 86 -9.59 -3.22 10.18
N ILE A 87 -10.74 -3.79 10.53
CA ILE A 87 -10.85 -5.00 11.35
C ILE A 87 -11.42 -6.08 10.44
N GLY A 88 -10.77 -7.23 10.44
CA GLY A 88 -11.17 -8.40 9.67
C GLY A 88 -11.08 -9.69 10.48
N SER A 89 -11.51 -10.82 9.93
CA SER A 89 -12.03 -10.95 8.55
C SER A 89 -13.49 -11.43 8.49
N THR A 90 -14.16 -11.56 9.63
CA THR A 90 -15.54 -12.08 9.74
C THR A 90 -16.38 -11.17 10.62
N GLU A 91 -17.71 -11.37 10.59
CA GLU A 91 -18.63 -10.60 11.42
C GLU A 91 -18.34 -10.71 12.93
N ASP A 92 -17.92 -11.89 13.39
CA ASP A 92 -17.54 -12.10 14.79
C ASP A 92 -16.37 -11.19 15.18
N TYR A 93 -15.37 -11.05 14.30
CA TYR A 93 -14.23 -10.17 14.55
C TYR A 93 -14.58 -8.69 14.38
N TRP A 94 -15.49 -8.33 13.47
CA TRP A 94 -15.94 -6.94 13.32
C TRP A 94 -16.67 -6.41 14.55
N ARG A 95 -17.28 -7.31 15.34
CA ARG A 95 -18.02 -6.98 16.57
C ARG A 95 -17.16 -7.03 17.83
N ARG A 96 -15.88 -7.41 17.74
CA ARG A 96 -14.95 -7.44 18.88
C ARG A 96 -14.67 -6.03 19.40
N GLU A 97 -15.20 -5.72 20.58
CA GLU A 97 -15.08 -4.39 21.21
C GLU A 97 -13.63 -4.04 21.57
N ASP A 98 -12.81 -5.01 21.96
CA ASP A 98 -11.39 -4.86 22.24
C ASP A 98 -10.59 -4.52 20.97
N ALA A 99 -10.91 -5.14 19.83
CA ALA A 99 -10.35 -4.79 18.53
C ALA A 99 -10.77 -3.37 18.10
N ALA A 100 -12.06 -3.03 18.25
CA ALA A 100 -12.57 -1.69 17.95
C ALA A 100 -11.93 -0.61 18.83
N ALA A 101 -11.80 -0.85 20.14
CA ALA A 101 -11.15 0.05 21.09
C ALA A 101 -9.65 0.22 20.77
N THR A 102 -8.98 -0.84 20.33
CA THR A 102 -7.59 -0.78 19.87
C THR A 102 -7.46 0.13 18.64
N VAL A 103 -8.30 -0.06 17.62
CA VAL A 103 -8.28 0.81 16.43
C VAL A 103 -8.63 2.25 16.82
N ALA A 104 -9.65 2.48 17.66
CA ALA A 104 -10.00 3.81 18.13
C ALA A 104 -8.83 4.50 18.85
N SER A 105 -8.08 3.76 19.67
CA SER A 105 -6.87 4.26 20.35
C SER A 105 -5.76 4.66 19.36
N VAL A 106 -5.62 3.91 18.26
CA VAL A 106 -4.69 4.27 17.17
C VAL A 106 -5.11 5.57 16.50
N PHE A 107 -6.42 5.80 16.27
CA PHE A 107 -6.90 7.07 15.72
C PHE A 107 -6.68 8.24 16.69
N MET A 108 -6.96 8.05 17.99
CA MET A 108 -6.75 9.07 19.01
C MET A 108 -5.29 9.54 19.03
N LYS A 109 -4.35 8.60 19.17
CA LYS A 109 -2.90 8.87 19.18
C LYS A 109 -2.41 9.37 17.82
N GLY A 110 -2.82 8.70 16.75
CA GLY A 110 -2.35 8.96 15.40
C GLY A 110 -2.74 10.35 14.88
N LEU A 111 -3.87 10.88 15.35
CA LEU A 111 -4.35 12.22 15.04
C LEU A 111 -3.97 13.27 16.10
N GLY A 112 -3.35 12.88 17.22
CA GLY A 112 -3.01 13.79 18.32
C GLY A 112 -4.23 14.33 19.07
N LEU A 113 -5.31 13.54 19.17
CA LEU A 113 -6.56 13.93 19.83
C LEU A 113 -6.51 13.75 21.36
N ASP A 114 -5.46 13.12 21.87
CA ASP A 114 -5.16 12.93 23.29
C ASP A 114 -4.21 14.01 23.87
N GLY A 115 -3.81 14.99 23.05
CA GLY A 115 -2.93 16.09 23.43
C GLY A 115 -1.46 15.87 23.06
N ASP A 116 -1.10 14.68 22.59
CA ASP A 116 0.24 14.38 22.05
C ASP A 116 0.38 14.81 20.59
N GLN A 117 1.62 14.79 20.08
CA GLN A 117 1.89 15.12 18.69
C GLN A 117 1.34 14.04 17.74
N ALA A 118 0.63 14.47 16.68
CA ALA A 118 0.11 13.56 15.67
C ALA A 118 1.23 12.76 14.96
N VAL A 119 0.98 11.46 14.78
CA VAL A 119 1.96 10.50 14.25
C VAL A 119 1.89 10.41 12.72
N GLY A 120 3.04 10.43 12.05
CA GLY A 120 3.16 10.19 10.60
C GLY A 120 2.75 11.37 9.70
N CYS A 121 2.88 12.59 10.21
CA CYS A 121 2.61 13.80 9.43
C CYS A 121 3.77 14.09 8.48
N TRP A 122 3.47 14.18 7.18
CA TRP A 122 4.45 14.66 6.20
C TRP A 122 4.54 16.19 6.20
N SER A 123 5.76 16.69 6.05
CA SER A 123 6.08 18.09 5.82
C SER A 123 7.19 18.16 4.77
N GLU A 124 6.96 18.85 3.66
CA GLU A 124 7.98 19.01 2.61
C GLU A 124 9.22 19.73 3.15
N GLU A 125 9.06 20.71 4.03
CA GLU A 125 10.18 21.46 4.65
C GLU A 125 11.13 20.54 5.43
N ILE A 126 10.58 19.51 6.09
CA ILE A 126 11.34 18.62 6.96
C ILE A 126 11.82 17.37 6.21
N HIS A 127 10.97 16.80 5.35
CA HIS A 127 11.15 15.46 4.80
C HIS A 127 11.48 15.46 3.30
N ALA A 128 11.72 16.62 2.67
CA ALA A 128 12.16 16.66 1.28
C ALA A 128 13.43 15.81 1.07
N GLY A 129 13.42 14.99 0.02
CA GLY A 129 14.47 14.03 -0.28
C GLY A 129 14.36 12.69 0.46
N GLU A 130 13.46 12.55 1.44
CA GLU A 130 13.22 11.26 2.07
C GLU A 130 12.55 10.27 1.11
N LYS A 131 12.88 8.99 1.27
CA LYS A 131 12.41 7.93 0.37
C LYS A 131 11.02 7.47 0.77
N VAL A 132 10.17 7.30 -0.23
CA VAL A 132 8.80 6.79 -0.09
C VAL A 132 8.67 5.46 -0.81
N LEU A 133 8.29 4.43 -0.07
CA LEU A 133 8.11 3.08 -0.59
C LEU A 133 6.93 3.01 -1.57
N LEU A 134 7.23 2.64 -2.81
CA LEU A 134 6.27 2.11 -3.77
C LEU A 134 6.45 0.58 -3.87
N GLY A 135 5.52 -0.18 -3.29
CA GLY A 135 5.58 -1.65 -3.34
C GLY A 135 5.03 -2.17 -4.66
N ILE A 136 5.74 -3.09 -5.31
CA ILE A 136 5.31 -3.73 -6.57
C ILE A 136 5.45 -5.24 -6.44
N GLY A 137 4.35 -5.96 -6.70
CA GLY A 137 4.26 -7.41 -6.55
C GLY A 137 3.82 -7.87 -5.17
N GLY A 138 3.75 -9.18 -5.02
CA GLY A 138 3.22 -9.87 -3.83
C GLY A 138 1.73 -10.17 -3.94
N GLY A 139 1.20 -10.86 -2.93
CA GLY A 139 -0.23 -11.07 -2.76
C GLY A 139 -0.93 -9.85 -2.16
N HIS A 140 -2.20 -10.04 -1.81
CA HIS A 140 -3.04 -9.00 -1.22
C HIS A 140 -2.46 -8.40 0.07
N TYR A 141 -1.90 -9.21 0.97
CA TYR A 141 -1.29 -8.75 2.23
C TYR A 141 0.18 -8.31 2.12
N ALA A 142 0.74 -8.24 0.90
CA ALA A 142 2.03 -7.61 0.60
C ALA A 142 3.20 -7.87 1.61
N PRO A 143 3.46 -9.10 2.08
CA PRO A 143 4.27 -9.35 3.29
C PRO A 143 5.71 -8.82 3.20
N ARG A 144 6.35 -8.88 2.02
CA ARG A 144 7.70 -8.34 1.83
C ARG A 144 7.76 -6.82 1.94
N HIS A 145 6.69 -6.13 1.57
CA HIS A 145 6.60 -4.68 1.70
C HIS A 145 6.26 -4.31 3.15
N THR A 146 5.44 -5.12 3.82
CA THR A 146 5.17 -5.04 5.27
C THR A 146 6.47 -5.18 6.09
N ASP A 147 7.36 -6.10 5.72
CA ASP A 147 8.67 -6.29 6.35
C ASP A 147 9.59 -5.06 6.25
N ILE A 148 9.39 -4.22 5.23
CA ILE A 148 10.10 -2.95 5.08
C ILE A 148 9.40 -1.90 5.94
N ALA A 149 8.08 -1.77 5.81
CA ALA A 149 7.27 -0.76 6.49
C ALA A 149 7.30 -0.85 8.03
N GLN A 150 7.60 -2.02 8.59
CA GLN A 150 7.75 -2.18 10.04
C GLN A 150 8.97 -1.49 10.62
N LYS A 151 9.96 -1.12 9.79
CA LYS A 151 11.12 -0.36 10.24
C LYS A 151 10.72 1.10 10.49
N ASP A 152 11.28 1.68 11.54
CA ASP A 152 11.05 3.09 11.87
C ASP A 152 11.54 4.01 10.76
N GLY A 153 10.88 5.16 10.60
CA GLY A 153 11.19 6.14 9.56
C GLY A 153 10.74 5.78 8.14
N VAL A 154 10.27 4.56 7.87
CA VAL A 154 9.80 4.20 6.51
C VAL A 154 8.46 4.85 6.20
N TRP A 155 8.44 5.64 5.11
CA TRP A 155 7.24 6.16 4.47
C TRP A 155 6.69 5.19 3.44
N VAL A 156 5.35 5.05 3.41
CA VAL A 156 4.66 4.07 2.56
C VAL A 156 3.68 4.80 1.65
N GLY A 157 3.90 4.66 0.34
CA GLY A 157 2.98 5.10 -0.70
C GLY A 157 2.01 3.98 -1.10
N HIS A 158 1.82 3.80 -2.40
CA HIS A 158 1.00 2.71 -2.92
C HIS A 158 1.73 1.35 -2.91
N LEU A 159 0.93 0.28 -2.77
CA LEU A 159 1.37 -1.11 -2.81
C LEU A 159 0.60 -1.85 -3.91
N LEU A 160 1.21 -2.06 -5.06
CA LEU A 160 0.60 -2.78 -6.17
C LEU A 160 0.84 -4.27 -6.02
N SER A 161 -0.22 -5.04 -5.81
CA SER A 161 -0.16 -6.51 -5.83
C SER A 161 0.23 -7.05 -7.22
N GLY A 162 0.70 -8.28 -7.29
CA GLY A 162 0.99 -8.95 -8.57
C GLY A 162 -0.23 -9.07 -9.48
N TYR A 163 -1.42 -9.31 -8.91
CA TYR A 163 -2.67 -9.42 -9.69
C TYR A 163 -3.21 -8.07 -10.17
N SER A 164 -2.75 -6.95 -9.59
CA SER A 164 -3.04 -5.60 -10.11
C SER A 164 -2.12 -5.15 -11.25
N LEU A 165 -1.18 -6.00 -11.68
CA LEU A 165 -0.26 -5.71 -12.79
C LEU A 165 -0.63 -6.60 -13.97
N LEU A 166 -1.76 -6.27 -14.60
CA LEU A 166 -2.30 -7.02 -15.71
C LEU A 166 -1.37 -6.89 -16.93
N MET A 167 -0.81 -8.01 -17.36
CA MET A 167 0.09 -8.11 -18.50
C MET A 167 -0.40 -9.23 -19.43
N SER A 168 -0.56 -8.92 -20.70
CA SER A 168 -0.75 -9.94 -21.72
C SER A 168 0.55 -10.73 -21.90
N ASP A 169 0.47 -12.06 -21.88
CA ASP A 169 1.67 -12.90 -22.09
C ASP A 169 2.18 -12.68 -23.53
N PRO A 170 3.39 -12.14 -23.71
CA PRO A 170 3.93 -11.81 -25.03
C PRO A 170 4.37 -13.05 -25.84
N GLY A 171 4.25 -14.27 -25.30
CA GLY A 171 4.70 -15.50 -25.93
C GLY A 171 6.22 -15.69 -25.85
N ALA A 172 6.76 -16.57 -26.70
CA ALA A 172 8.19 -16.90 -26.70
C ALA A 172 9.03 -15.74 -27.25
N ASN A 173 10.19 -15.49 -26.62
CA ASN A 173 11.19 -14.47 -26.99
C ASN A 173 10.77 -13.00 -26.81
N VAL A 174 10.57 -12.59 -25.56
CA VAL A 174 10.40 -11.18 -25.18
C VAL A 174 11.68 -10.41 -25.47
N LYS A 175 11.73 -9.71 -26.61
CA LYS A 175 12.82 -8.79 -26.96
C LYS A 175 12.43 -7.31 -26.85
N ASP A 176 11.13 -7.04 -26.81
CA ASP A 176 10.57 -5.69 -26.83
C ASP A 176 9.51 -5.56 -25.72
N TYR A 177 9.92 -5.05 -24.56
CA TYR A 177 9.04 -4.86 -23.41
C TYR A 177 8.00 -3.74 -23.65
N ASP A 178 8.20 -2.86 -24.64
CA ASP A 178 7.23 -1.82 -24.96
C ASP A 178 5.93 -2.41 -25.51
N LYS A 179 5.99 -3.58 -26.16
CA LYS A 179 4.82 -4.26 -26.75
C LYS A 179 4.02 -5.13 -25.79
N ILE A 180 4.45 -5.26 -24.53
CA ILE A 180 3.67 -5.99 -23.52
C ILE A 180 2.45 -5.14 -23.17
N GLU A 181 1.28 -5.61 -23.62
CA GLU A 181 -0.03 -5.03 -23.38
C GLU A 181 -0.53 -5.27 -21.94
N GLY A 182 -1.67 -4.63 -21.63
CA GLY A 182 -2.30 -4.63 -20.31
C GLY A 182 -2.00 -3.36 -19.52
N THR A 183 -2.78 -3.13 -18.45
CA THR A 183 -2.81 -1.87 -17.68
C THR A 183 -1.64 -1.68 -16.71
N TRP A 184 -0.66 -2.60 -16.68
CA TRP A 184 0.40 -2.60 -15.68
C TRP A 184 1.26 -1.32 -15.70
N LYS A 185 1.49 -0.73 -16.87
CA LYS A 185 2.28 0.52 -17.01
C LYS A 185 1.50 1.69 -16.42
N GLU A 186 0.23 1.81 -16.78
CA GLU A 186 -0.71 2.82 -16.31
C GLU A 186 -0.88 2.70 -14.79
N ALA A 187 -1.03 1.48 -14.28
CA ALA A 187 -1.16 1.23 -12.85
C ALA A 187 0.07 1.71 -12.05
N ILE A 188 1.28 1.42 -12.54
CA ILE A 188 2.53 1.90 -11.94
C ILE A 188 2.60 3.42 -11.99
N LEU A 189 2.29 4.03 -13.14
CA LEU A 189 2.38 5.49 -13.31
C LEU A 189 1.36 6.23 -12.43
N GLU A 190 0.12 5.74 -12.33
CA GLU A 190 -0.90 6.32 -11.45
C GLU A 190 -0.50 6.17 -9.98
N ALA A 191 0.02 5.02 -9.57
CA ALA A 191 0.50 4.80 -8.21
C ALA A 191 1.68 5.74 -7.85
N VAL A 192 2.62 5.94 -8.77
CA VAL A 192 3.73 6.90 -8.60
C VAL A 192 3.18 8.33 -8.51
N SER A 193 2.29 8.71 -9.41
CA SER A 193 1.67 10.05 -9.47
C SER A 193 0.91 10.37 -8.18
N ALA A 194 0.04 9.46 -7.75
CA ALA A 194 -0.72 9.60 -6.50
C ALA A 194 0.20 9.67 -5.27
N THR A 195 1.25 8.84 -5.23
CA THR A 195 2.25 8.89 -4.15
C THR A 195 2.97 10.24 -4.13
N LYS A 196 3.44 10.76 -5.26
CA LYS A 196 4.09 12.08 -5.32
C LYS A 196 3.20 13.22 -4.83
N ARG A 197 1.88 13.15 -5.09
CA ARG A 197 0.91 14.13 -4.57
C ARG A 197 0.79 14.10 -3.04
N ALA A 198 0.95 12.94 -2.42
CA ALA A 198 0.90 12.80 -0.97
C ALA A 198 2.21 13.13 -0.26
N PHE A 199 3.33 13.06 -0.98
CA PHE A 199 4.68 13.25 -0.48
C PHE A 199 5.45 14.29 -1.31
N PRO A 200 5.02 15.58 -1.30
CA PRO A 200 5.72 16.64 -2.01
C PRO A 200 7.17 16.74 -1.52
N GLY A 201 8.12 16.86 -2.47
CA GLY A 201 9.56 16.82 -2.20
C GLY A 201 10.14 15.42 -1.93
N GLY A 202 9.31 14.39 -1.75
CA GLY A 202 9.75 13.03 -1.44
C GLY A 202 10.28 12.27 -2.66
N GLU A 203 11.21 11.35 -2.42
CA GLU A 203 11.77 10.45 -3.43
C GLU A 203 10.98 9.14 -3.49
N VAL A 204 10.11 8.98 -4.49
CA VAL A 204 9.39 7.70 -4.69
C VAL A 204 10.36 6.63 -5.22
N VAL A 205 10.59 5.59 -4.41
CA VAL A 205 11.47 4.46 -4.72
C VAL A 205 10.67 3.17 -4.77
N ALA A 206 10.79 2.42 -5.85
CA ALA A 206 10.11 1.14 -6.03
C ALA A 206 10.84 0.01 -5.29
N HIS A 207 10.09 -0.88 -4.65
CA HIS A 207 10.57 -2.18 -4.19
C HIS A 207 9.79 -3.29 -4.89
N LEU A 208 10.50 -4.24 -5.52
CA LEU A 208 9.90 -5.36 -6.22
C LEU A 208 9.91 -6.63 -5.35
N ASP A 209 8.75 -7.24 -5.14
CA ASP A 209 8.69 -8.65 -4.71
C ASP A 209 9.06 -9.56 -5.89
N GLY A 210 10.36 -9.80 -6.05
CA GLY A 210 10.90 -10.62 -7.12
C GLY A 210 10.41 -12.08 -7.12
N LYS A 211 9.82 -12.60 -6.03
CA LYS A 211 9.28 -13.97 -6.02
C LYS A 211 7.86 -14.06 -6.58
N SER A 212 7.18 -12.93 -6.75
CA SER A 212 5.78 -12.88 -7.17
C SER A 212 5.54 -12.84 -8.69
N PHE A 213 6.61 -12.84 -9.48
CA PHE A 213 6.56 -12.62 -10.92
C PHE A 213 7.32 -13.68 -11.71
N LYS A 214 6.89 -13.97 -12.94
CA LYS A 214 7.72 -14.66 -13.94
C LYS A 214 8.94 -13.80 -14.29
N ALA A 215 10.02 -14.43 -14.76
CA ALA A 215 11.25 -13.71 -15.10
C ALA A 215 11.03 -12.57 -16.11
N TRP A 216 10.22 -12.80 -17.15
CA TRP A 216 9.92 -11.78 -18.15
C TRP A 216 9.13 -10.60 -17.58
N GLN A 217 8.19 -10.84 -16.65
CA GLN A 217 7.43 -9.78 -15.98
C GLN A 217 8.35 -8.89 -15.15
N ARG A 218 9.27 -9.50 -14.37
CA ARG A 218 10.26 -8.74 -13.59
C ARG A 218 11.14 -7.87 -14.45
N ASN A 219 11.60 -8.42 -15.58
CA ASN A 219 12.45 -7.69 -16.49
C ASN A 219 11.68 -6.54 -17.16
N ALA A 220 10.43 -6.77 -17.57
CA ALA A 220 9.56 -5.74 -18.13
C ALA A 220 9.31 -4.59 -17.13
N ILE A 221 8.98 -4.92 -15.88
CA ILE A 221 8.77 -3.93 -14.81
C ILE A 221 10.06 -3.14 -14.56
N THR A 222 11.18 -3.82 -14.33
CA THR A 222 12.48 -3.17 -14.07
C THR A 222 12.88 -2.26 -15.22
N TRP A 223 12.73 -2.73 -16.46
CA TRP A 223 13.00 -1.95 -17.66
C TRP A 223 12.10 -0.71 -17.75
N PHE A 224 10.80 -0.85 -17.47
CA PHE A 224 9.85 0.25 -17.53
C PHE A 224 10.13 1.32 -16.45
N LEU A 225 10.43 0.88 -15.23
CA LEU A 225 10.82 1.77 -14.13
C LEU A 225 12.08 2.56 -14.49
N GLY A 226 13.08 1.90 -15.08
CA GLY A 226 14.28 2.55 -15.61
C GLY A 226 13.95 3.59 -16.70
N LYS A 227 13.12 3.23 -17.68
CA LYS A 227 12.65 4.14 -18.75
C LYS A 227 11.91 5.37 -18.19
N LYS A 228 11.26 5.25 -17.03
CA LYS A 228 10.52 6.32 -16.35
C LYS A 228 11.33 7.03 -15.25
N ASN A 229 12.63 6.73 -15.12
CA ASN A 229 13.50 7.27 -14.08
C ASN A 229 12.96 7.06 -12.65
N ILE A 230 12.30 5.93 -12.40
CA ILE A 230 11.86 5.51 -11.07
C ILE A 230 12.92 4.56 -10.51
N LYS A 231 13.54 4.94 -9.38
CA LYS A 231 14.58 4.12 -8.75
C LYS A 231 14.00 2.82 -8.20
N VAL A 232 14.78 1.74 -8.26
CA VAL A 232 14.48 0.46 -7.63
C VAL A 232 15.43 0.26 -6.45
N GLY A 233 14.89 0.20 -5.24
CA GLY A 233 15.63 0.03 -4.00
C GLY A 233 15.58 -1.40 -3.46
N LYS A 234 16.54 -1.71 -2.58
CA LYS A 234 16.58 -2.90 -1.73
C LYS A 234 15.85 -2.62 -0.42
N PRO A 235 15.40 -3.66 0.32
CA PRO A 235 14.74 -3.49 1.63
C PRO A 235 15.49 -2.65 2.68
N GLY A 236 16.82 -2.55 2.56
CA GLY A 236 17.65 -1.71 3.45
C GLY A 236 17.62 -0.22 3.10
N ASP A 237 17.25 0.13 1.86
CA ASP A 237 17.43 1.49 1.35
C ASP A 237 16.34 2.46 1.84
N PHE A 238 15.23 1.95 2.39
CA PHE A 238 14.05 2.73 2.78
C PHE A 238 14.06 3.23 4.22
N ALA A 239 14.84 2.58 5.09
CA ALA A 239 15.02 3.07 6.45
C ALA A 239 16.08 4.20 6.44
N PRO A 240 15.95 5.20 7.33
CA PRO A 240 16.96 6.24 7.53
C PRO A 240 18.35 5.68 7.88
#